data_AF-A0A7J8E9K3-F1
#
_entry.id   AF-A0A7J8E9K3-F1
#
_cell.length_a   1.000
_cell.length_b   1.000
_cell.length_c   1.000
_cell.angle_alpha   90.00
_cell.angle_beta   90.00
_cell.angle_gamma   90.00
#
_symmetry.space_group_name_H-M   'P 1'
#
loop_
_entity.id
_entity.type
_entity.pdbx_description
1 polymer ?
#
loop_
_entity_poly.entity_id
_entity_poly.type
_entity_poly.pdbx_seq_one_letter_code
_entity_poly.pdbx_strand_id
1 'polypeptide(L)'
;MALNQLDNNTNLGKIPLLDEQLDNVNNVLQTDLSSLIQKGYQAFNGIPEMVRNQTTNLVSGIKSTLNSIGSEIKQAQEQISIQSLLSRFMDPIDYIETYIYDKLRKLKEYDSYRWLSSLIICCFLTLVTTFYSLGVLCGIFGYDRNASPTRRGCISNTGGIFLMTGVGVSFLFCWLLMIIVVLTFVIGGNVEKLVCEPYQNRKLFKVLDTPYLLNENWKYYLSGMIFNKPDINLTFEQIYSDCKENRGMYTTLKLENEYNISEHLNIQGYTGNINSYFDNLHVEIDDIVLLDDAGRRSLTDFVFSGVDGINYDAYFAEITKTPTKVNLLSFADDLQGKANKLTKGNLRSSLIRNEQRLRKIYHDQVVPLELLMKGVYQSIRELQNRSSGLGVTVSSIISSLDSAQRFIVNNISSIIVMQSKKYGNAILGYFKLYLQWVKVSITERIAACKPVATALDSAVDVFLCNYIVEPMNLFWFGIGTATVFLIPAIIFAVKLAKYYRRMDSEDVYDDSSVSETWRLTL
;
A
#
# COMPACT_ATOMS: atom_id res chain seq x y z
N MET A 1 -80.27 -46.26 -55.32
CA MET A 1 -79.18 -46.95 -54.60
C MET A 1 -79.32 -48.46 -54.81
N ALA A 2 -78.19 -49.14 -55.01
CA ALA A 2 -78.12 -50.58 -55.25
C ALA A 2 -77.54 -51.29 -54.01
N LEU A 3 -77.96 -52.54 -53.77
CA LEU A 3 -77.59 -53.28 -52.55
C LEU A 3 -76.07 -53.53 -52.45
N ASN A 4 -75.38 -53.63 -53.58
CA ASN A 4 -73.93 -53.79 -53.66
C ASN A 4 -73.14 -52.56 -53.12
N GLN A 5 -73.82 -51.47 -52.76
CA GLN A 5 -73.21 -50.28 -52.18
C GLN A 5 -73.14 -50.32 -50.65
N LEU A 6 -73.85 -51.24 -49.99
CA LEU A 6 -73.78 -51.45 -48.53
C LEU A 6 -72.58 -52.33 -48.19
N ASP A 7 -71.43 -51.68 -48.02
CA ASP A 7 -70.16 -52.33 -47.73
C ASP A 7 -69.25 -51.43 -46.87
N ASN A 8 -68.24 -52.02 -46.25
CA ASN A 8 -67.25 -51.30 -45.46
C ASN A 8 -66.33 -50.49 -46.38
N ASN A 9 -66.00 -49.27 -45.97
CA ASN A 9 -65.11 -48.38 -46.72
C ASN A 9 -63.70 -48.33 -46.12
N THR A 10 -63.53 -48.80 -44.88
CA THR A 10 -62.25 -48.97 -44.22
C THR A 10 -61.76 -50.41 -44.37
N ASN A 11 -60.45 -50.59 -44.52
CA ASN A 11 -59.82 -51.90 -44.41
C ASN A 11 -58.80 -51.89 -43.26
N LEU A 12 -59.32 -51.88 -42.03
CA LEU A 12 -58.51 -51.81 -40.81
C LEU A 12 -57.57 -53.01 -40.66
N GLY A 13 -57.85 -54.14 -41.33
CA GLY A 13 -56.97 -55.32 -41.34
C GLY A 13 -55.70 -55.15 -42.18
N LYS A 14 -55.57 -54.05 -42.95
CA LYS A 14 -54.33 -53.70 -43.67
C LYS A 14 -53.38 -52.84 -42.85
N ILE A 15 -53.82 -52.36 -41.69
CA ILE A 15 -52.98 -51.58 -40.79
C ILE A 15 -52.04 -52.55 -40.06
N PRO A 16 -50.71 -52.38 -40.14
CA PRO A 16 -49.79 -53.27 -39.45
C PRO A 16 -49.99 -53.20 -37.93
N LEU A 17 -49.77 -54.31 -37.25
CA LEU A 17 -49.73 -54.32 -35.79
C LEU A 17 -48.41 -53.71 -35.31
N LEU A 18 -48.45 -52.98 -34.20
CA LEU A 18 -47.27 -52.32 -33.61
C LEU A 18 -46.66 -53.14 -32.46
N ASP A 19 -46.96 -54.43 -32.40
CA ASP A 19 -46.55 -55.29 -31.28
C ASP A 19 -45.02 -55.36 -31.17
N GLU A 20 -44.30 -55.47 -32.29
CA GLU A 20 -42.83 -55.49 -32.31
C GLU A 20 -42.21 -54.19 -31.80
N GLN A 21 -42.71 -53.04 -32.27
CA GLN A 21 -42.22 -51.73 -31.83
C GLN A 21 -42.52 -51.51 -30.35
N LEU A 22 -43.69 -51.94 -29.88
CA LEU A 22 -44.08 -51.86 -28.48
C LEU A 22 -43.18 -52.73 -27.61
N ASP A 23 -42.90 -53.97 -28.02
CA ASP A 23 -42.00 -54.88 -27.31
C ASP A 23 -40.56 -54.32 -27.26
N ASN A 24 -40.07 -53.75 -28.36
CA ASN A 24 -38.75 -53.13 -28.39
C ASN A 24 -38.65 -51.91 -27.44
N VAL A 25 -39.67 -51.05 -27.40
CA VAL A 25 -39.72 -49.94 -26.44
C VAL A 25 -39.81 -50.45 -25.00
N ASN A 26 -40.62 -51.49 -24.75
CA ASN A 26 -40.73 -52.09 -23.42
C ASN A 26 -39.39 -52.68 -22.96
N ASN A 27 -38.60 -53.28 -23.86
CA ASN A 27 -37.25 -53.76 -23.56
C ASN A 27 -36.30 -52.62 -23.20
N VAL A 28 -36.36 -51.49 -23.91
CA VAL A 28 -35.56 -50.28 -23.58
C VAL A 28 -35.92 -49.75 -22.19
N LEU A 29 -37.22 -49.73 -21.85
CA LEU A 29 -37.72 -49.25 -20.56
C LEU A 29 -37.29 -50.11 -19.36
N GLN A 30 -36.81 -51.33 -19.57
CA GLN A 30 -36.23 -52.14 -18.50
C GLN A 30 -34.90 -51.56 -17.99
N THR A 31 -34.20 -50.77 -18.81
CA THR A 31 -32.98 -50.08 -18.40
C THR A 31 -33.34 -48.73 -17.78
N ASP A 32 -33.02 -48.54 -16.49
CA ASP A 32 -33.22 -47.27 -15.81
C ASP A 32 -32.13 -46.25 -16.22
N LEU A 33 -32.34 -45.65 -17.40
CA LEU A 33 -31.45 -44.65 -17.96
C LEU A 33 -31.33 -43.41 -17.05
N SER A 34 -32.39 -43.07 -16.30
CA SER A 34 -32.36 -41.96 -15.34
C SER A 34 -31.35 -42.22 -14.23
N SER A 35 -31.30 -43.44 -13.69
CA SER A 35 -30.32 -43.82 -12.68
C SER A 35 -28.88 -43.79 -13.22
N LEU A 36 -28.67 -44.19 -14.47
CA LEU A 36 -27.34 -44.19 -15.12
C LEU A 36 -26.85 -42.76 -15.36
N ILE A 37 -27.73 -41.88 -15.85
CA ILE A 37 -27.45 -40.45 -16.00
C ILE A 37 -27.11 -39.82 -14.64
N GLN A 38 -27.85 -40.17 -13.59
CA GLN A 38 -27.59 -39.67 -12.23
C GLN A 38 -26.21 -40.10 -11.72
N LYS A 39 -25.79 -41.35 -11.98
CA LYS A 39 -24.43 -41.81 -11.67
C LYS A 39 -23.37 -41.02 -12.44
N GLY A 40 -23.59 -40.74 -13.72
CA GLY A 40 -22.72 -39.88 -14.53
C GLY A 40 -22.57 -38.47 -13.96
N TYR A 41 -23.68 -37.87 -13.53
CA TYR A 41 -23.67 -36.56 -12.83
C TYR A 41 -22.91 -36.62 -11.51
N GLN A 42 -23.07 -37.67 -10.71
CA GLN A 42 -22.34 -37.84 -9.46
C GLN A 42 -20.83 -37.96 -9.71
N ALA A 43 -20.42 -38.75 -10.71
CA ALA A 43 -19.02 -38.87 -11.10
C ALA A 43 -18.43 -37.53 -11.54
N PHE A 44 -19.15 -36.79 -12.39
CA PHE A 44 -18.74 -35.46 -12.84
C PHE A 44 -18.62 -34.45 -11.69
N ASN A 45 -19.65 -34.38 -10.82
CA ASN A 45 -19.67 -33.46 -9.68
C ASN A 45 -18.67 -33.86 -8.58
N GLY A 46 -18.15 -35.09 -8.59
CA GLY A 46 -17.08 -35.56 -7.70
C GLY A 46 -15.68 -35.12 -8.12
N ILE A 47 -15.48 -34.65 -9.36
CA ILE A 47 -14.17 -34.18 -9.88
C ILE A 47 -13.49 -33.19 -8.92
N PRO A 48 -14.15 -32.11 -8.46
CA PRO A 48 -13.51 -31.14 -7.58
C PRO A 48 -13.01 -31.74 -6.26
N GLU A 49 -13.73 -32.72 -5.71
CA GLU A 49 -13.34 -33.40 -4.49
C GLU A 49 -12.13 -34.32 -4.71
N MET A 50 -12.08 -35.05 -5.83
CA MET A 50 -10.91 -35.84 -6.22
C MET A 50 -9.67 -34.94 -6.36
N VAL A 51 -9.79 -33.82 -7.07
CA VAL A 51 -8.69 -32.84 -7.23
C VAL A 51 -8.26 -32.31 -5.86
N ARG A 52 -9.19 -31.95 -4.98
CA ARG A 52 -8.88 -31.49 -3.63
C ARG A 52 -8.09 -32.53 -2.84
N ASN A 53 -8.52 -33.80 -2.88
CA ASN A 53 -7.86 -34.87 -2.14
C ASN A 53 -6.43 -35.11 -2.65
N GLN A 54 -6.24 -35.18 -3.98
CA GLN A 54 -4.91 -35.38 -4.58
C GLN A 54 -3.97 -34.18 -4.40
N THR A 55 -4.51 -32.95 -4.33
CA THR A 55 -3.70 -31.72 -4.14
C THR A 55 -3.39 -31.40 -2.68
N THR A 56 -3.89 -32.19 -1.71
CA THR A 56 -3.67 -31.95 -0.26
C THR A 56 -2.20 -31.82 0.11
N ASN A 57 -1.34 -32.69 -0.43
CA ASN A 57 0.10 -32.69 -0.15
C ASN A 57 0.79 -31.45 -0.72
N LEU A 58 0.38 -31.01 -1.91
CA LEU A 58 0.87 -29.78 -2.52
C LEU A 58 0.50 -28.57 -1.67
N VAL A 59 -0.76 -28.46 -1.26
CA VAL A 59 -1.22 -27.35 -0.40
C VAL A 59 -0.48 -27.35 0.93
N SER A 60 -0.28 -28.53 1.53
CA SER A 60 0.50 -28.70 2.76
C SER A 60 1.96 -28.28 2.59
N GLY A 61 2.62 -28.70 1.49
CA GLY A 61 4.01 -28.34 1.19
C GLY A 61 4.21 -26.85 0.96
N ILE A 62 3.29 -26.20 0.24
CA ILE A 62 3.31 -24.73 0.07
C ILE A 62 3.11 -24.03 1.41
N LYS A 63 2.12 -24.46 2.20
CA LYS A 63 1.86 -23.87 3.52
C LYS A 63 3.05 -24.06 4.46
N SER A 64 3.70 -25.23 4.43
CA SER A 64 4.92 -25.50 5.19
C SER A 64 6.07 -24.60 4.76
N THR A 65 6.26 -24.39 3.44
CA THR A 65 7.29 -23.47 2.93
C THR A 65 7.01 -22.04 3.37
N LEU A 66 5.77 -21.56 3.24
CA LEU A 66 5.38 -20.23 3.70
C LEU A 66 5.56 -20.06 5.22
N ASN A 67 5.22 -21.09 6.01
CA ASN A 67 5.44 -21.10 7.45
C ASN A 67 6.93 -21.10 7.80
N SER A 68 7.77 -21.84 7.06
CA SER A 68 9.23 -21.85 7.24
C SER A 68 9.80 -20.46 7.03
N ILE A 69 9.34 -19.75 6.00
CA ILE A 69 9.81 -18.38 5.75
C ILE A 69 9.31 -17.44 6.86
N GLY A 70 8.06 -17.61 7.31
CA GLY A 70 7.55 -16.88 8.47
C GLY A 70 8.39 -17.11 9.73
N SER A 71 8.81 -18.35 10.00
CA SER A 71 9.70 -18.66 11.11
C SER A 71 11.11 -18.12 10.90
N GLU A 72 11.66 -18.13 9.69
CA GLU A 72 12.98 -17.56 9.39
C GLU A 72 12.96 -16.03 9.54
N ILE A 73 11.88 -15.35 9.14
CA ILE A 73 11.71 -13.90 9.39
C ILE A 73 11.60 -13.63 10.89
N LYS A 74 10.87 -14.46 11.64
CA LYS A 74 10.75 -14.31 13.10
C LYS A 74 12.08 -14.58 13.82
N GLN A 75 12.80 -15.62 13.41
CA GLN A 75 14.12 -15.94 13.95
C GLN A 75 15.13 -14.87 13.59
N ALA A 76 15.07 -14.34 12.36
CA ALA A 76 15.81 -13.16 11.96
C ALA A 76 15.47 -12.01 12.91
N GLN A 77 14.20 -11.68 13.16
CA GLN A 77 13.83 -10.65 14.12
C GLN A 77 14.41 -10.88 15.53
N GLU A 78 14.45 -12.13 16.02
CA GLU A 78 14.99 -12.47 17.35
C GLU A 78 16.53 -12.45 17.41
N GLN A 79 17.22 -12.85 16.33
CA GLN A 79 18.68 -12.82 16.21
C GLN A 79 19.22 -11.44 15.82
N ILE A 80 18.39 -10.66 15.14
CA ILE A 80 18.62 -9.27 14.81
C ILE A 80 18.55 -8.49 16.13
N SER A 81 19.68 -8.49 16.83
CA SER A 81 20.05 -7.59 17.91
C SER A 81 20.12 -6.11 17.44
N ILE A 82 19.40 -5.73 16.38
CA ILE A 82 19.21 -4.33 15.96
C ILE A 82 18.77 -3.52 17.17
N GLN A 83 17.87 -4.02 18.02
CA GLN A 83 17.45 -3.23 19.18
C GLN A 83 18.62 -2.89 20.13
N SER A 84 19.55 -3.82 20.36
CA SER A 84 20.75 -3.56 21.18
C SER A 84 21.86 -2.78 20.46
N LEU A 85 21.95 -2.88 19.13
CA LEU A 85 22.86 -2.07 18.31
C LEU A 85 22.36 -0.64 18.17
N LEU A 86 21.05 -0.49 17.96
CA LEU A 86 20.33 0.78 17.98
C LEU A 86 20.46 1.43 19.35
N SER A 87 20.25 0.70 20.46
CA SER A 87 20.35 1.29 21.80
C SER A 87 21.77 1.82 22.07
N ARG A 88 22.82 1.09 21.70
CA ARG A 88 24.22 1.59 21.83
C ARG A 88 24.46 2.94 21.15
N PHE A 89 23.71 3.23 20.09
CA PHE A 89 23.82 4.50 19.36
C PHE A 89 22.78 5.54 19.81
N MET A 90 21.58 5.11 20.18
CA MET A 90 20.47 5.99 20.57
C MET A 90 20.54 6.41 22.05
N ASP A 91 21.03 5.57 22.95
CA ASP A 91 21.13 5.88 24.38
C ASP A 91 21.98 7.14 24.66
N PRO A 92 23.14 7.35 24.00
CA PRO A 92 23.89 8.59 24.11
C PRO A 92 23.12 9.82 23.59
N ILE A 93 22.32 9.66 22.54
CA ILE A 93 21.51 10.73 21.95
C ILE A 93 20.38 11.13 22.90
N ASP A 94 19.66 10.14 23.45
CA ASP A 94 18.55 10.35 24.39
C ASP A 94 19.03 11.01 25.70
N TYR A 95 20.22 10.60 26.16
CA TYR A 95 20.90 11.26 27.27
C TYR A 95 21.21 12.74 26.97
N ILE A 96 21.76 13.03 25.78
CA ILE A 96 22.09 14.40 25.36
C ILE A 96 20.82 15.26 25.27
N GLU A 97 19.76 14.75 24.65
CA GLU A 97 18.49 15.46 24.52
C GLU A 97 17.90 15.80 25.90
N THR A 98 17.83 14.81 26.79
CA THR A 98 17.34 15.00 28.16
C THR A 98 18.22 15.98 28.94
N TYR A 99 19.53 15.88 28.79
CA TYR A 99 20.50 16.78 29.44
C TYR A 99 20.32 18.22 28.98
N ILE A 100 20.15 18.45 27.68
CA ILE A 100 19.91 19.78 27.11
C ILE A 100 18.60 20.33 27.64
N TYR A 101 17.52 19.54 27.65
CA TYR A 101 16.22 20.00 28.10
C TYR A 101 16.26 20.45 29.58
N ASP A 102 16.88 19.66 30.47
CA ASP A 102 17.03 20.04 31.88
C ASP A 102 17.96 21.23 32.07
N LYS A 103 19.08 21.30 31.34
CA LYS A 103 20.02 22.43 31.40
C LYS A 103 19.41 23.71 30.86
N LEU A 104 18.63 23.65 29.78
CA LEU A 104 17.96 24.79 29.19
C LEU A 104 16.92 25.35 30.16
N ARG A 105 16.18 24.48 30.86
CA ARG A 105 15.26 24.89 31.92
C ARG A 105 15.99 25.63 33.05
N LYS A 106 17.10 25.07 33.55
CA LYS A 106 17.93 25.72 34.59
C LYS A 106 18.55 27.02 34.10
N LEU A 107 19.07 27.06 32.87
CA LEU A 107 19.65 28.27 32.30
C LEU A 107 18.64 29.39 32.14
N LYS A 108 17.37 29.08 31.86
CA LYS A 108 16.30 30.07 31.83
C LYS A 108 16.08 30.74 33.19
N GLU A 109 16.31 30.02 34.29
CA GLU A 109 16.30 30.62 35.64
C GLU A 109 17.56 31.49 35.85
N TYR A 110 18.72 31.06 35.36
CA TYR A 110 19.98 31.82 35.44
C TYR A 110 20.08 33.00 34.46
N ASP A 111 19.23 33.04 33.43
CA ASP A 111 19.23 34.08 32.39
C ASP A 111 18.96 35.46 33.00
N SER A 112 18.17 35.50 34.07
CA SER A 112 17.91 36.73 34.85
C SER A 112 19.20 37.33 35.42
N TYR A 113 20.13 36.50 35.91
CA TYR A 113 21.41 36.98 36.44
C TYR A 113 22.36 37.43 35.34
N ARG A 114 22.41 36.69 34.21
CA ARG A 114 23.19 37.08 33.03
C ARG A 114 22.71 38.43 32.51
N TRP A 115 21.40 38.59 32.33
CA TRP A 115 20.79 39.84 31.89
C TRP A 115 21.07 40.98 32.86
N LEU A 116 20.91 40.77 34.17
CA LEU A 116 21.18 41.79 35.18
C LEU A 116 22.65 42.20 35.21
N SER A 117 23.58 41.25 35.11
CA SER A 117 25.02 41.53 35.05
C SER A 117 25.38 42.37 33.81
N SER A 118 24.85 41.99 32.65
CA SER A 118 25.02 42.77 31.42
C SER A 118 24.43 44.17 31.53
N LEU A 119 23.26 44.31 32.15
CA LEU A 119 22.60 45.60 32.36
C LEU A 119 23.44 46.51 33.26
N ILE A 120 23.99 46.00 34.37
CA ILE A 120 24.86 46.77 35.28
C ILE A 120 26.09 47.30 34.53
N ILE A 121 26.75 46.45 33.73
CA ILE A 121 27.94 46.85 32.96
C ILE A 121 27.59 47.89 31.90
N CYS A 122 26.46 47.72 31.20
CA CYS A 122 25.96 48.70 30.25
C CYS A 122 25.62 50.03 30.92
N CYS A 123 24.91 50.03 32.07
CA CYS A 123 24.61 51.23 32.84
C CYS A 123 25.86 51.95 33.33
N PHE A 124 26.90 51.21 33.69
CA PHE A 124 28.18 51.78 34.06
C PHE A 124 28.84 52.51 32.87
N LEU A 125 28.88 51.88 31.69
CA LEU A 125 29.43 52.49 30.47
C LEU A 125 28.64 53.72 30.03
N THR A 126 27.31 53.69 30.13
CA THR A 126 26.47 54.85 29.80
C THR A 126 26.66 55.98 30.79
N LEU A 127 26.85 55.70 32.09
CA LEU A 127 27.18 56.71 33.10
C LEU A 127 28.49 57.43 32.77
N VAL A 128 29.55 56.67 32.45
CA VAL A 128 30.85 57.22 32.04
C VAL A 128 30.71 58.11 30.80
N THR A 129 29.99 57.60 29.80
CA THR A 129 29.73 58.34 28.56
C THR A 129 28.92 59.63 28.82
N THR A 130 27.99 59.59 29.77
CA THR A 130 27.19 60.75 30.18
C THR A 130 28.06 61.81 30.84
N PHE A 131 28.99 61.43 31.73
CA PHE A 131 29.94 62.38 32.32
C PHE A 131 30.84 63.03 31.28
N TYR A 132 31.34 62.27 30.30
CA TYR A 132 32.11 62.86 29.20
C TYR A 132 31.28 63.79 28.34
N SER A 133 30.05 63.40 28.00
CA SER A 133 29.16 64.21 27.15
C SER A 133 28.77 65.51 27.84
N LEU A 134 28.32 65.46 29.11
CA LEU A 134 28.01 66.65 29.91
C LEU A 134 29.27 67.51 30.13
N GLY A 135 30.41 66.87 30.38
CA GLY A 135 31.69 67.56 30.54
C GLY A 135 32.10 68.37 29.31
N VAL A 136 31.96 67.79 28.12
CA VAL A 136 32.21 68.47 26.85
C VAL A 136 31.18 69.57 26.58
N LEU A 137 29.88 69.29 26.77
CA LEU A 137 28.82 70.28 26.50
C LEU A 137 28.93 71.50 27.42
N CYS A 138 29.00 71.29 28.74
CA CYS A 138 29.18 72.38 29.71
C CYS A 138 30.55 73.08 29.50
N GLY A 139 31.57 72.31 29.12
CA GLY A 139 32.87 72.84 28.76
C GLY A 139 32.80 73.83 27.59
N ILE A 140 32.22 73.43 26.45
CA ILE A 140 32.10 74.24 25.24
C ILE A 140 31.19 75.45 25.46
N PHE A 141 29.98 75.26 26.01
CA PHE A 141 29.03 76.36 26.21
C PHE A 141 29.45 77.33 27.31
N GLY A 142 30.23 76.87 28.29
CA GLY A 142 30.74 77.70 29.39
C GLY A 142 32.10 78.34 29.12
N TYR A 143 32.81 77.95 28.06
CA TYR A 143 34.18 78.40 27.80
C TYR A 143 34.23 79.84 27.31
N ASP A 144 35.01 80.67 28.01
CA ASP A 144 35.30 82.05 27.64
C ASP A 144 36.79 82.17 27.29
N ARG A 145 37.09 82.68 26.09
CA ARG A 145 38.46 82.86 25.57
C ARG A 145 39.23 83.97 26.29
N ASN A 146 38.53 84.94 26.88
CA ASN A 146 39.15 86.12 27.49
C ASN A 146 39.31 85.98 29.01
N ALA A 147 38.82 84.90 29.61
CA ALA A 147 38.91 84.66 31.04
C ALA A 147 40.23 83.95 31.40
N SER A 148 40.98 84.52 32.34
CA SER A 148 42.18 83.87 32.89
C SER A 148 41.82 82.60 33.68
N PRO A 149 42.76 81.65 33.89
CA PRO A 149 42.50 80.37 34.55
C PRO A 149 41.82 80.48 35.93
N THR A 150 42.05 81.58 36.65
CA THR A 150 41.45 81.85 37.98
C THR A 150 40.04 82.45 37.92
N ARG A 151 39.62 83.03 36.78
CA ARG A 151 38.32 83.75 36.63
C ARG A 151 37.29 83.01 35.78
N ARG A 152 37.53 81.76 35.39
CA ARG A 152 36.61 80.97 34.52
C ARG A 152 35.20 80.82 35.10
N GLY A 153 34.17 80.87 34.25
CA GLY A 153 32.77 80.79 34.65
C GLY A 153 32.37 79.46 35.32
N CYS A 154 31.29 79.48 36.12
CA CYS A 154 30.82 78.30 36.86
C CYS A 154 30.48 77.12 35.94
N ILE A 155 29.86 77.38 34.78
CA ILE A 155 29.45 76.36 33.81
C ILE A 155 30.68 75.65 33.21
N SER A 156 31.73 76.40 32.85
CA SER A 156 33.00 75.83 32.36
C SER A 156 33.67 74.98 33.42
N ASN A 157 33.74 75.48 34.66
CA ASN A 157 34.34 74.74 35.77
C ASN A 157 33.61 73.41 36.03
N THR A 158 32.29 73.42 36.00
CA THR A 158 31.46 72.20 36.11
C THR A 158 31.74 71.22 34.98
N GLY A 159 31.94 71.71 33.74
CA GLY A 159 32.35 70.86 32.60
C GLY A 159 33.70 70.18 32.83
N GLY A 160 34.70 70.93 33.33
CA GLY A 160 36.00 70.38 33.70
C GLY A 160 35.94 69.36 34.85
N ILE A 161 35.06 69.58 35.84
CA ILE A 161 34.81 68.62 36.93
C ILE A 161 34.19 67.34 36.39
N PHE A 162 33.14 67.42 35.56
CA PHE A 162 32.51 66.23 34.97
C PHE A 162 33.49 65.41 34.10
N LEU A 163 34.35 66.07 33.31
CA LEU A 163 35.41 65.39 32.56
C LEU A 163 36.37 64.64 33.48
N MET A 164 36.84 65.29 34.56
CA MET A 164 37.76 64.65 35.51
C MET A 164 37.11 63.54 36.34
N THR A 165 35.83 63.68 36.69
CA THR A 165 35.05 62.60 37.33
C THR A 165 34.90 61.41 36.38
N GLY A 166 34.57 61.65 35.10
CA GLY A 166 34.53 60.61 34.08
C GLY A 166 35.86 59.90 33.90
N VAL A 167 36.98 60.64 33.89
CA VAL A 167 38.35 60.08 33.86
C VAL A 167 38.62 59.22 35.08
N GLY A 168 38.32 59.72 36.29
CA GLY A 168 38.55 59.00 37.54
C GLY A 168 37.78 57.67 37.61
N VAL A 169 36.49 57.71 37.25
CA VAL A 169 35.64 56.51 37.19
C VAL A 169 36.13 55.54 36.12
N SER A 170 36.49 56.05 34.93
CA SER A 170 37.01 55.20 33.84
C SER A 170 38.30 54.51 34.27
N PHE A 171 39.26 55.24 34.85
CA PHE A 171 40.53 54.68 35.27
C PHE A 171 40.37 53.62 36.37
N LEU A 172 39.47 53.85 37.33
CA LEU A 172 39.24 52.93 38.46
C LEU A 172 38.66 51.57 38.02
N PHE A 173 37.78 51.55 37.01
CA PHE A 173 37.09 50.34 36.56
C PHE A 173 37.58 49.78 35.21
N CYS A 174 38.48 50.46 34.50
CA CYS A 174 38.98 50.02 33.19
C CYS A 174 39.60 48.62 33.25
N TRP A 175 40.38 48.32 34.29
CA TRP A 175 41.01 47.01 34.45
C TRP A 175 39.97 45.88 34.64
N LEU A 176 38.87 46.15 35.35
CA LEU A 176 37.77 45.18 35.50
C LEU A 176 37.05 44.92 34.18
N LEU A 177 36.75 45.98 33.41
CA LEU A 177 36.15 45.85 32.08
C LEU A 177 37.06 45.05 31.14
N MET A 178 38.36 45.32 31.15
CA MET A 178 39.34 44.59 30.34
C MET A 178 39.41 43.11 30.71
N ILE A 179 39.39 42.76 32.00
CA ILE A 179 39.35 41.35 32.44
C ILE A 179 38.09 40.64 31.92
N ILE A 180 36.93 41.27 32.07
CA ILE A 180 35.65 40.71 31.62
C ILE A 180 35.69 40.47 30.10
N VAL A 181 36.15 41.45 29.32
CA VAL A 181 36.27 41.35 27.86
C VAL A 181 37.22 40.23 27.47
N VAL A 182 38.39 40.12 28.09
CA VAL A 182 39.38 39.08 27.76
C VAL A 182 38.82 37.69 28.06
N LEU A 183 38.22 37.48 29.24
CA LEU A 183 37.66 36.17 29.61
C LEU A 183 36.54 35.75 28.66
N THR A 184 35.61 36.65 28.37
CA THR A 184 34.48 36.37 27.48
C THR A 184 34.91 36.21 26.03
N PHE A 185 35.92 36.96 25.56
CA PHE A 185 36.53 36.79 24.23
C PHE A 185 37.22 35.43 24.09
N VAL A 186 38.07 35.05 25.05
CA VAL A 186 38.81 33.79 24.98
C VAL A 186 37.85 32.61 24.93
N ILE A 187 36.79 32.61 25.73
CA ILE A 187 35.82 31.51 25.69
C ILE A 187 34.98 31.59 24.41
N GLY A 188 34.35 32.74 24.13
CA GLY A 188 33.37 32.87 23.06
C GLY A 188 33.98 32.77 21.67
N GLY A 189 35.12 33.45 21.46
CA GLY A 189 35.82 33.43 20.19
C GLY A 189 36.38 32.05 19.84
N ASN A 190 36.90 31.31 20.83
CA ASN A 190 37.39 29.96 20.59
C ASN A 190 36.24 28.98 20.32
N VAL A 191 35.14 29.04 21.08
CA VAL A 191 33.99 28.15 20.82
C VAL A 191 33.38 28.44 19.45
N GLU A 192 33.27 29.70 19.05
CA GLU A 192 32.79 30.10 17.73
C GLU A 192 33.65 29.49 16.61
N LYS A 193 34.98 29.67 16.70
CA LYS A 193 35.91 29.26 15.65
C LYS A 193 36.26 27.76 15.65
N LEU A 194 36.24 27.09 16.79
CA LEU A 194 36.62 25.68 16.91
C LEU A 194 35.44 24.72 16.89
N VAL A 195 34.24 25.19 17.28
CA VAL A 195 33.05 24.32 17.39
C VAL A 195 31.94 24.77 16.44
N CYS A 196 31.46 26.01 16.57
CA CYS A 196 30.25 26.45 15.86
C CYS A 196 30.41 26.54 14.34
N GLU A 197 31.39 27.30 13.86
CA GLU A 197 31.64 27.44 12.43
C GLU A 197 32.06 26.10 11.76
N PRO A 198 32.92 25.26 12.39
CA PRO A 198 33.22 23.93 11.87
C PRO A 198 32.03 22.96 11.90
N TYR A 199 31.10 23.07 12.85
CA TYR A 199 29.88 22.26 12.91
C TYR A 199 28.96 22.56 11.72
N GLN A 200 28.65 23.85 11.50
CA GLN A 200 27.78 24.27 10.40
C GLN A 200 28.31 23.86 9.02
N ASN A 201 29.63 23.97 8.83
CA ASN A 201 30.30 23.58 7.57
C ASN A 201 30.70 22.09 7.53
N ARG A 202 30.29 21.30 8.53
CA ARG A 202 30.59 19.86 8.68
C ARG A 202 32.09 19.50 8.76
N LYS A 203 32.97 20.50 8.86
CA LYS A 203 34.42 20.30 9.03
C LYS A 203 34.72 19.64 10.37
N LEU A 204 33.91 19.90 11.39
CA LEU A 204 34.05 19.26 12.70
C LEU A 204 33.93 17.74 12.58
N PHE A 205 32.94 17.24 11.84
CA PHE A 205 32.77 15.81 11.62
C PHE A 205 33.96 15.22 10.84
N LYS A 206 34.45 15.91 9.80
CA LYS A 206 35.65 15.48 9.05
C LYS A 206 36.90 15.37 9.92
N VAL A 207 37.04 16.21 10.94
CA VAL A 207 38.14 16.10 11.91
C VAL A 207 37.97 14.86 12.76
N LEU A 208 36.76 14.59 13.29
CA LEU A 208 36.45 13.37 14.04
C LEU A 208 36.62 12.09 13.20
N ASP A 209 36.45 12.21 11.88
CA ASP A 209 36.64 11.14 10.90
C ASP A 209 38.11 10.90 10.51
N THR A 210 39.06 11.67 11.07
CA THR A 210 40.49 11.49 10.81
C THR A 210 40.94 10.10 11.29
N PRO A 211 41.58 9.28 10.43
CA PRO A 211 41.97 7.93 10.82
C PRO A 211 42.86 7.89 12.05
N TYR A 212 42.55 6.98 12.97
CA TYR A 212 43.29 6.75 14.22
C TYR A 212 43.34 7.93 15.21
N LEU A 213 42.62 9.03 14.94
CA LEU A 213 42.66 10.23 15.80
C LEU A 213 42.05 9.97 17.19
N LEU A 214 40.87 9.33 17.21
CA LEU A 214 40.14 9.08 18.46
C LEU A 214 40.58 7.78 19.15
N ASN A 215 41.21 6.86 18.42
CA ASN A 215 41.72 5.60 18.94
C ASN A 215 42.80 5.04 18.00
N GLU A 216 43.96 4.68 18.56
CA GLU A 216 45.10 4.16 17.80
C GLU A 216 44.82 2.82 17.08
N ASN A 217 43.88 2.03 17.59
CA ASN A 217 43.56 0.70 17.05
C ASN A 217 42.46 0.71 15.98
N TRP A 218 41.73 1.83 15.83
CA TRP A 218 40.57 1.90 14.96
C TRP A 218 40.75 2.96 13.88
N LYS A 219 40.88 2.52 12.63
CA LYS A 219 40.93 3.41 11.47
C LYS A 219 39.67 4.27 11.39
N TYR A 220 38.49 3.66 11.60
CA TYR A 220 37.22 4.38 11.75
C TYR A 220 36.66 4.17 13.16
N TYR A 221 36.62 5.23 13.96
CA TYR A 221 36.23 5.15 15.38
C TYR A 221 34.83 4.57 15.58
N LEU A 222 33.85 5.02 14.79
CA LEU A 222 32.47 4.53 14.88
C LEU A 222 32.33 3.06 14.49
N SER A 223 33.10 2.60 13.50
CA SER A 223 33.14 1.19 13.14
C SER A 223 33.66 0.34 14.30
N GLY A 224 34.73 0.79 14.95
CA GLY A 224 35.28 0.11 16.13
C GLY A 224 34.30 0.09 17.31
N MET A 225 33.59 1.19 17.55
CA MET A 225 32.58 1.28 18.60
C MET A 225 31.37 0.36 18.36
N ILE A 226 30.85 0.34 17.13
CA ILE A 226 29.58 -0.33 16.79
C ILE A 226 29.81 -1.81 16.48
N PHE A 227 30.82 -2.12 15.67
CA PHE A 227 31.07 -3.47 15.14
C PHE A 227 32.29 -4.16 15.75
N ASN A 228 33.07 -3.47 16.59
CA ASN A 228 34.38 -3.95 17.06
C ASN A 228 35.33 -4.32 15.89
N LYS A 229 35.16 -3.65 14.74
CA LYS A 229 35.95 -3.83 13.51
C LYS A 229 36.57 -2.49 13.11
N PRO A 230 37.87 -2.41 12.76
CA PRO A 230 38.52 -1.13 12.48
C PRO A 230 38.29 -0.59 11.06
N ASP A 231 37.98 -1.45 10.09
CA ASP A 231 38.15 -1.14 8.66
C ASP A 231 36.87 -0.80 7.89
N ILE A 232 35.70 -0.80 8.54
CA ILE A 232 34.45 -0.41 7.87
C ILE A 232 34.42 1.11 7.77
N ASN A 233 34.28 1.63 6.56
CA ASN A 233 34.23 3.07 6.29
C ASN A 233 32.92 3.67 6.85
N LEU A 234 32.87 3.90 8.16
CA LEU A 234 31.73 4.49 8.86
C LEU A 234 32.17 5.78 9.53
N THR A 235 31.69 6.91 9.00
CA THR A 235 32.12 8.26 9.36
C THR A 235 30.99 9.07 9.98
N PHE A 236 31.30 9.94 10.93
CA PHE A 236 30.38 10.89 11.55
C PHE A 236 29.72 11.79 10.51
N GLU A 237 30.46 12.28 9.51
CA GLU A 237 29.91 13.16 8.47
C GLU A 237 28.84 12.45 7.63
N GLN A 238 29.12 11.21 7.20
CA GLN A 238 28.17 10.39 6.45
C GLN A 238 26.91 10.13 7.29
N ILE A 239 27.07 9.69 8.54
CA ILE A 239 25.93 9.41 9.40
C ILE A 239 25.08 10.66 9.61
N TYR A 240 25.69 11.79 9.97
CA TYR A 240 24.95 13.03 10.16
C TYR A 240 24.18 13.42 8.88
N SER A 241 24.81 13.31 7.71
CA SER A 241 24.17 13.62 6.43
C SER A 241 23.01 12.67 6.10
N ASP A 242 23.21 11.36 6.23
CA ASP A 242 22.19 10.33 5.99
C ASP A 242 21.00 10.50 6.95
N CYS A 243 21.26 10.82 8.22
CA CYS A 243 20.23 11.12 9.22
C CYS A 243 19.51 12.44 8.89
N LYS A 244 20.21 13.46 8.37
CA LYS A 244 19.58 14.71 7.93
C LYS A 244 18.62 14.51 6.75
N GLU A 245 18.93 13.55 5.86
CA GLU A 245 18.08 13.09 4.76
C GLU A 245 16.98 12.11 5.18
N ASN A 246 16.87 11.80 6.48
CA ASN A 246 15.88 10.85 7.02
C ASN A 246 16.02 9.42 6.46
N ARG A 247 17.25 8.97 6.21
CA ARG A 247 17.52 7.58 5.83
C ARG A 247 17.34 6.64 7.02
N GLY A 248 17.01 5.39 6.72
CA GLY A 248 16.88 4.32 7.72
C GLY A 248 18.22 3.95 8.35
N MET A 249 18.22 3.71 9.65
CA MET A 249 19.44 3.49 10.44
C MET A 249 20.23 2.25 10.04
N TYR A 250 19.57 1.23 9.47
CA TYR A 250 20.24 0.04 8.94
C TYR A 250 21.28 0.39 7.87
N THR A 251 20.86 1.17 6.87
CA THR A 251 21.75 1.62 5.77
C THR A 251 22.76 2.65 6.27
N THR A 252 22.31 3.60 7.09
CA THR A 252 23.17 4.68 7.61
C THR A 252 24.34 4.15 8.44
N LEU A 253 24.08 3.17 9.32
CA LEU A 253 25.11 2.55 10.15
C LEU A 253 25.87 1.42 9.43
N LYS A 254 25.46 1.05 8.21
CA LYS A 254 26.01 -0.09 7.46
C LYS A 254 25.91 -1.42 8.21
N LEU A 255 24.74 -1.66 8.83
CA LEU A 255 24.49 -2.86 9.64
C LEU A 255 24.57 -4.16 8.84
N GLU A 256 24.57 -4.11 7.50
CA GLU A 256 24.83 -5.27 6.64
C GLU A 256 26.18 -5.96 6.90
N ASN A 257 27.17 -5.25 7.45
CA ASN A 257 28.48 -5.80 7.79
C ASN A 257 28.48 -6.69 9.05
N GLU A 258 27.39 -6.66 9.81
CA GLU A 258 27.18 -7.50 10.99
C GLU A 258 26.02 -8.48 10.76
N TYR A 259 24.93 -7.99 10.16
CA TYR A 259 23.76 -8.80 9.84
C TYR A 259 23.24 -8.50 8.43
N ASN A 260 23.55 -9.38 7.48
CA ASN A 260 23.08 -9.27 6.10
C ASN A 260 21.63 -9.79 5.95
N ILE A 261 20.67 -8.88 5.96
CA ILE A 261 19.25 -9.21 5.79
C ILE A 261 18.97 -9.76 4.38
N SER A 262 19.75 -9.35 3.37
CA SER A 262 19.53 -9.79 1.99
C SER A 262 19.82 -11.28 1.77
N GLU A 263 20.72 -11.87 2.56
CA GLU A 263 20.99 -13.30 2.52
C GLU A 263 19.82 -14.11 3.08
N HIS A 264 19.19 -13.62 4.15
CA HIS A 264 18.06 -14.29 4.82
C HIS A 264 16.72 -14.06 4.11
N LEU A 265 16.57 -12.96 3.36
CA LEU A 265 15.38 -12.69 2.55
C LEU A 265 15.56 -13.11 1.08
N ASN A 266 16.44 -14.09 0.81
CA ASN A 266 16.74 -14.50 -0.55
C ASN A 266 15.56 -15.27 -1.19
N ILE A 267 14.78 -14.53 -1.98
CA ILE A 267 13.61 -15.00 -2.74
C ILE A 267 13.89 -16.26 -3.57
N GLN A 268 15.10 -16.39 -4.15
CA GLN A 268 15.42 -17.50 -5.05
C GLN A 268 15.41 -18.85 -4.34
N GLY A 269 15.91 -18.91 -3.10
CA GLY A 269 15.92 -20.14 -2.29
C GLY A 269 14.51 -20.67 -2.03
N TYR A 270 13.55 -19.78 -1.74
CA TYR A 270 12.17 -20.17 -1.42
C TYR A 270 11.34 -20.52 -2.66
N THR A 271 11.60 -19.87 -3.79
CA THR A 271 10.85 -20.11 -5.02
C THR A 271 11.17 -21.45 -5.69
N GLY A 272 12.38 -21.98 -5.48
CA GLY A 272 12.78 -23.30 -6.00
C GLY A 272 11.93 -24.42 -5.43
N ASN A 273 11.74 -24.43 -4.11
CA ASN A 273 10.95 -25.46 -3.42
C ASN A 273 9.49 -25.46 -3.88
N ILE A 274 8.88 -24.28 -4.05
CA ILE A 274 7.48 -24.19 -4.47
C ILE A 274 7.29 -24.63 -5.92
N ASN A 275 8.19 -24.25 -6.84
CA ASN A 275 8.14 -24.71 -8.21
C ASN A 275 8.24 -26.24 -8.30
N SER A 276 9.09 -26.86 -7.47
CA SER A 276 9.23 -28.32 -7.43
C SER A 276 7.94 -29.05 -7.03
N TYR A 277 7.11 -28.48 -6.14
CA TYR A 277 5.82 -29.07 -5.78
C TYR A 277 4.82 -29.04 -6.95
N PHE A 278 4.86 -27.97 -7.77
CA PHE A 278 3.99 -27.87 -8.95
C PHE A 278 4.47 -28.73 -10.11
N ASP A 279 5.77 -28.86 -10.32
CA ASP A 279 6.32 -29.69 -11.39
C ASP A 279 6.11 -31.19 -11.10
N ASN A 280 6.00 -31.58 -9.83
CA ASN A 280 5.69 -32.95 -9.40
C ASN A 280 4.17 -33.22 -9.26
N LEU A 281 3.30 -32.23 -9.50
CA LEU A 281 1.86 -32.43 -9.39
C LEU A 281 1.36 -33.30 -10.54
N HIS A 282 0.98 -34.53 -10.21
CA HIS A 282 0.28 -35.45 -11.10
C HIS A 282 -1.15 -35.60 -10.58
N VAL A 283 -2.13 -35.26 -11.41
CA VAL A 283 -3.55 -35.43 -11.10
C VAL A 283 -4.13 -36.42 -12.09
N GLU A 284 -4.49 -37.58 -11.59
CA GLU A 284 -5.14 -38.62 -12.37
C GLU A 284 -6.65 -38.52 -12.16
N ILE A 285 -7.39 -38.29 -13.25
CA ILE A 285 -8.85 -38.33 -13.25
C ILE A 285 -9.24 -39.51 -14.12
N ASP A 286 -8.88 -40.69 -13.63
CA ASP A 286 -9.26 -41.96 -14.22
C ASP A 286 -10.62 -42.39 -13.63
N ASP A 287 -11.34 -43.25 -14.34
CA ASP A 287 -12.61 -43.86 -13.92
C ASP A 287 -13.88 -42.98 -13.95
N ILE A 288 -13.85 -41.81 -14.58
CA ILE A 288 -15.09 -41.05 -14.82
C ILE A 288 -15.80 -41.60 -16.04
N VAL A 289 -17.01 -42.11 -15.86
CA VAL A 289 -17.88 -42.57 -16.95
C VAL A 289 -19.18 -41.78 -16.90
N LEU A 290 -19.42 -40.91 -17.89
CA LEU A 290 -20.64 -40.10 -17.96
C LEU A 290 -21.88 -40.94 -18.30
N LEU A 291 -21.72 -41.93 -19.17
CA LEU A 291 -22.73 -42.91 -19.51
C LEU A 291 -22.03 -44.21 -19.91
N ASP A 292 -22.36 -45.28 -19.20
CA ASP A 292 -21.76 -46.59 -19.41
C ASP A 292 -22.28 -47.28 -20.69
N ASP A 293 -21.67 -48.40 -21.04
CA ASP A 293 -22.05 -49.16 -22.23
C ASP A 293 -23.51 -49.65 -22.18
N ALA A 294 -24.05 -49.90 -20.99
CA ALA A 294 -25.44 -50.29 -20.81
C ALA A 294 -26.40 -49.13 -21.18
N GLY A 295 -26.14 -47.93 -20.67
CA GLY A 295 -26.92 -46.74 -21.02
C GLY A 295 -26.78 -46.35 -22.49
N ARG A 296 -25.58 -46.49 -23.06
CA ARG A 296 -25.33 -46.27 -24.49
C ARG A 296 -26.09 -47.26 -25.37
N ARG A 297 -26.07 -48.54 -25.00
CA ARG A 297 -26.85 -49.58 -25.70
C ARG A 297 -28.34 -49.28 -25.60
N SER A 298 -28.87 -48.97 -24.41
CA SER A 298 -30.28 -48.60 -24.22
C SER A 298 -30.72 -47.44 -25.12
N LEU A 299 -29.91 -46.39 -25.24
CA LEU A 299 -30.16 -45.28 -26.17
C LEU A 299 -30.16 -45.74 -27.63
N THR A 300 -29.20 -46.57 -28.00
CA THR A 300 -29.06 -47.11 -29.36
C THR A 300 -30.21 -48.06 -29.72
N ASP A 301 -30.62 -48.92 -28.79
CA ASP A 301 -31.76 -49.82 -28.88
C ASP A 301 -33.06 -49.04 -29.02
N PHE A 302 -33.16 -47.85 -28.42
CA PHE A 302 -34.30 -46.97 -28.62
C PHE A 302 -34.41 -46.46 -30.06
N VAL A 303 -33.29 -46.16 -30.71
CA VAL A 303 -33.27 -45.83 -32.15
C VAL A 303 -33.66 -47.05 -32.99
N PHE A 304 -33.18 -48.24 -32.62
CA PHE A 304 -33.51 -49.50 -33.30
C PHE A 304 -34.88 -50.08 -32.96
N SER A 305 -35.66 -49.43 -32.09
CA SER A 305 -37.00 -49.89 -31.71
C SER A 305 -37.98 -49.91 -32.89
N GLY A 306 -37.67 -49.19 -33.97
CA GLY A 306 -38.50 -49.12 -35.18
C GLY A 306 -39.65 -48.11 -35.07
N VAL A 307 -39.78 -47.39 -33.95
CA VAL A 307 -40.87 -46.42 -33.73
C VAL A 307 -40.77 -45.22 -34.69
N ASP A 308 -39.55 -44.70 -34.95
CA ASP A 308 -39.32 -43.61 -35.93
C ASP A 308 -39.53 -44.10 -37.38
N GLY A 309 -39.55 -45.43 -37.60
CA GLY A 309 -39.76 -46.07 -38.91
C GLY A 309 -41.21 -46.46 -39.21
N ILE A 310 -42.16 -46.18 -38.32
CA ILE A 310 -43.58 -46.51 -38.54
C ILE A 310 -44.11 -45.72 -39.74
N ASN A 311 -44.80 -46.39 -40.67
CA ASN A 311 -45.48 -45.75 -41.78
C ASN A 311 -46.76 -45.05 -41.32
N TYR A 312 -46.62 -43.92 -40.63
CA TYR A 312 -47.73 -43.14 -40.09
C TYR A 312 -48.77 -42.74 -41.15
N ASP A 313 -48.31 -42.45 -42.38
CA ASP A 313 -49.18 -42.08 -43.50
C ASP A 313 -50.17 -43.21 -43.84
N ALA A 314 -49.74 -44.48 -43.76
CA ALA A 314 -50.64 -45.62 -43.99
C ALA A 314 -51.74 -45.72 -42.93
N TYR A 315 -51.45 -45.39 -41.67
CA TYR A 315 -52.46 -45.34 -40.60
C TYR A 315 -53.47 -44.22 -40.86
N PHE A 316 -52.98 -43.01 -41.17
CA PHE A 316 -53.86 -41.87 -41.44
C PHE A 316 -54.72 -42.09 -42.69
N ALA A 317 -54.19 -42.75 -43.73
CA ALA A 317 -54.93 -43.05 -44.96
C ALA A 317 -56.15 -43.96 -44.73
N GLU A 318 -56.10 -44.90 -43.77
CA GLU A 318 -57.23 -45.78 -43.45
C GLU A 318 -58.16 -45.21 -42.37
N ILE A 319 -57.61 -44.57 -41.33
CA ILE A 319 -58.36 -44.09 -40.16
C ILE A 319 -59.19 -42.84 -40.48
N THR A 320 -58.84 -42.08 -41.52
CA THR A 320 -59.60 -40.88 -41.94
C THR A 320 -60.80 -41.18 -42.83
N LYS A 321 -60.95 -42.42 -43.32
CA LYS A 321 -62.10 -42.82 -44.15
C LYS A 321 -63.38 -42.95 -43.29
N THR A 322 -64.53 -42.71 -43.89
CA THR A 322 -65.82 -43.08 -43.27
C THR A 322 -65.91 -44.60 -43.13
N PRO A 323 -66.51 -45.18 -42.08
CA PRO A 323 -66.56 -46.64 -41.91
C PRO A 323 -67.35 -47.37 -43.00
N THR A 324 -68.40 -46.75 -43.53
CA THR A 324 -69.25 -47.31 -44.59
C THR A 324 -69.10 -46.53 -45.90
N LYS A 325 -69.27 -47.22 -47.05
CA LYS A 325 -69.16 -46.61 -48.39
C LYS A 325 -70.32 -45.64 -48.69
N VAL A 326 -71.44 -45.87 -48.03
CA VAL A 326 -72.65 -45.04 -48.14
C VAL A 326 -73.10 -44.59 -46.76
N ASN A 327 -73.79 -43.45 -46.69
CA ASN A 327 -74.44 -43.01 -45.47
C ASN A 327 -75.63 -43.94 -45.17
N LEU A 328 -75.51 -44.75 -44.11
CA LEU A 328 -76.53 -45.74 -43.75
C LEU A 328 -77.88 -45.12 -43.42
N LEU A 329 -77.92 -43.91 -42.84
CA LEU A 329 -79.17 -43.20 -42.54
C LEU A 329 -79.86 -42.74 -43.83
N SER A 330 -79.11 -42.17 -44.77
CA SER A 330 -79.66 -41.77 -46.08
C SER A 330 -80.16 -42.98 -46.89
N PHE A 331 -79.46 -44.12 -46.81
CA PHE A 331 -79.92 -45.36 -47.43
C PHE A 331 -81.19 -45.90 -46.73
N ALA A 332 -81.25 -45.83 -45.39
CA ALA A 332 -82.44 -46.17 -44.61
C ALA A 332 -83.63 -45.26 -44.98
N ASP A 333 -83.42 -43.96 -45.16
CA ASP A 333 -84.45 -43.00 -45.61
C ASP A 333 -84.98 -43.34 -47.02
N ASP A 334 -84.12 -43.73 -47.97
CA ASP A 334 -84.54 -44.18 -49.32
C ASP A 334 -85.38 -45.48 -49.25
N LEU A 335 -84.98 -46.45 -48.41
CA LEU A 335 -85.77 -47.67 -48.17
C LEU A 335 -87.14 -47.35 -47.58
N GLN A 336 -87.20 -46.43 -46.62
CA GLN A 336 -88.45 -45.97 -46.02
C GLN A 336 -89.35 -45.28 -47.06
N GLY A 337 -88.77 -44.39 -47.89
CA GLY A 337 -89.48 -43.71 -48.97
C GLY A 337 -90.06 -44.67 -50.01
N LYS A 338 -89.35 -45.74 -50.34
CA LYS A 338 -89.84 -46.82 -51.22
C LYS A 338 -90.90 -47.68 -50.55
N ALA A 339 -90.71 -48.07 -49.29
CA ALA A 339 -91.69 -48.84 -48.53
C ALA A 339 -93.03 -48.09 -48.41
N ASN A 340 -92.98 -46.76 -48.25
CA ASN A 340 -94.17 -45.91 -48.12
C ASN A 340 -95.07 -45.91 -49.37
N LYS A 341 -94.51 -46.11 -50.57
CA LYS A 341 -95.24 -46.17 -51.85
C LYS A 341 -95.88 -47.53 -52.13
N LEU A 342 -95.59 -48.56 -51.34
CA LEU A 342 -96.12 -49.92 -51.52
C LEU A 342 -97.39 -50.15 -50.71
N THR A 343 -98.30 -50.97 -51.25
CA THR A 343 -99.49 -51.47 -50.55
C THR A 343 -99.09 -52.41 -49.40
N LYS A 344 -99.99 -52.61 -48.43
CA LYS A 344 -99.71 -53.47 -47.27
C LYS A 344 -99.42 -54.90 -47.73
N GLY A 345 -98.25 -55.42 -47.35
CA GLY A 345 -97.81 -56.76 -47.72
C GLY A 345 -96.40 -57.07 -47.21
N ASN A 346 -95.95 -58.31 -47.45
CA ASN A 346 -94.67 -58.84 -46.91
C ASN A 346 -93.45 -58.04 -47.37
N LEU A 347 -93.45 -57.50 -48.60
CA LEU A 347 -92.36 -56.70 -49.14
C LEU A 347 -92.20 -55.36 -48.39
N ARG A 348 -93.30 -54.64 -48.15
CA ARG A 348 -93.31 -53.40 -47.37
C ARG A 348 -92.77 -53.62 -45.96
N SER A 349 -93.26 -54.65 -45.26
CA SER A 349 -92.81 -54.97 -43.91
C SER A 349 -91.34 -55.38 -43.86
N SER A 350 -90.82 -56.07 -44.89
CA SER A 350 -89.41 -56.45 -44.97
C SER A 350 -88.49 -55.24 -45.20
N LEU A 351 -88.91 -54.27 -46.04
CA LEU A 351 -88.17 -53.03 -46.24
C LEU A 351 -88.09 -52.20 -44.96
N ILE A 352 -89.20 -52.06 -44.22
CA ILE A 352 -89.23 -51.35 -42.92
C ILE A 352 -88.31 -52.06 -41.90
N ARG A 353 -88.33 -53.40 -41.81
CA ARG A 353 -87.41 -54.12 -40.92
C ARG A 353 -85.94 -53.91 -41.26
N ASN A 354 -85.60 -53.92 -42.55
CA ASN A 354 -84.22 -53.70 -42.99
C ASN A 354 -83.76 -52.25 -42.75
N GLU A 355 -84.65 -51.28 -42.96
CA GLU A 355 -84.44 -49.86 -42.63
C GLU A 355 -84.13 -49.67 -41.13
N GLN A 356 -84.97 -50.23 -40.26
CA GLN A 356 -84.75 -50.19 -38.80
C GLN A 356 -83.44 -50.86 -38.41
N ARG A 357 -83.09 -51.99 -39.06
CA ARG A 357 -81.82 -52.69 -38.84
C ARG A 357 -80.63 -51.84 -39.28
N LEU A 358 -80.71 -51.13 -40.40
CA LEU A 358 -79.64 -50.21 -40.84
C LEU A 358 -79.45 -49.04 -39.88
N ARG A 359 -80.54 -48.44 -39.39
CA ARG A 359 -80.44 -47.40 -38.35
C ARG A 359 -79.82 -47.94 -37.06
N LYS A 360 -80.19 -49.16 -36.67
CA LYS A 360 -79.61 -49.81 -35.50
C LYS A 360 -78.11 -50.06 -35.70
N ILE A 361 -77.68 -50.59 -36.84
CA ILE A 361 -76.25 -50.78 -37.17
C ILE A 361 -75.51 -49.44 -37.15
N TYR A 362 -76.10 -48.37 -37.67
CA TYR A 362 -75.48 -47.05 -37.64
C TYR A 362 -75.20 -46.57 -36.19
N HIS A 363 -76.22 -46.61 -35.32
CA HIS A 363 -76.06 -46.13 -33.95
C HIS A 363 -75.22 -47.06 -33.08
N ASP A 364 -75.41 -48.38 -33.20
CA ASP A 364 -74.79 -49.38 -32.32
C ASP A 364 -73.36 -49.74 -32.77
N GLN A 365 -73.00 -49.53 -34.04
CA GLN A 365 -71.70 -49.98 -34.59
C GLN A 365 -70.92 -48.86 -35.27
N VAL A 366 -71.54 -48.09 -36.17
CA VAL A 366 -70.81 -47.06 -36.95
C VAL A 366 -70.37 -45.90 -36.06
N VAL A 367 -71.27 -45.33 -35.24
CA VAL A 367 -70.93 -44.20 -34.36
C VAL A 367 -69.83 -44.55 -33.34
N PRO A 368 -69.89 -45.70 -32.62
CA PRO A 368 -68.79 -46.12 -31.75
C PRO A 368 -67.47 -46.33 -32.50
N LEU A 369 -67.51 -46.91 -33.70
CA LEU A 369 -66.31 -47.13 -34.52
C LEU A 369 -65.69 -45.80 -34.98
N GLU A 370 -66.48 -44.80 -35.39
CA GLU A 370 -65.99 -43.46 -35.72
C GLU A 370 -65.30 -42.79 -34.52
N LEU A 371 -65.85 -42.97 -33.32
CA LEU A 371 -65.24 -42.43 -32.09
C LEU A 371 -63.89 -43.09 -31.81
N LEU A 372 -63.81 -44.42 -31.90
CA LEU A 372 -62.56 -45.17 -31.74
C LEU A 372 -61.52 -44.76 -32.78
N MET A 373 -61.92 -44.62 -34.05
CA MET A 373 -61.05 -44.16 -35.13
C MET A 373 -60.47 -42.77 -34.85
N LYS A 374 -61.29 -41.82 -34.34
CA LYS A 374 -60.80 -40.51 -33.88
C LYS A 374 -59.80 -40.62 -32.72
N GLY A 375 -60.04 -41.53 -31.78
CA GLY A 375 -59.11 -41.81 -30.68
C GLY A 375 -57.76 -42.30 -31.19
N VAL A 376 -57.75 -43.31 -32.06
CA VAL A 376 -56.52 -43.86 -32.68
C VAL A 376 -55.80 -42.79 -33.50
N TYR A 377 -56.52 -41.95 -34.25
CA TYR A 377 -55.92 -40.83 -34.98
C TYR A 377 -55.10 -39.91 -34.06
N GLN A 378 -55.66 -39.53 -32.90
CA GLN A 378 -54.93 -38.68 -31.95
C GLN A 378 -53.72 -39.40 -31.37
N SER A 379 -53.86 -40.66 -30.93
CA SER A 379 -52.75 -41.43 -30.37
C SER A 379 -51.62 -41.65 -31.37
N ILE A 380 -51.93 -41.97 -32.63
CA ILE A 380 -50.92 -42.14 -33.69
C ILE A 380 -50.24 -40.82 -34.02
N ARG A 381 -50.97 -39.70 -34.01
CA ARG A 381 -50.40 -38.36 -34.22
C ARG A 381 -49.47 -37.94 -33.08
N GLU A 382 -49.85 -38.20 -31.84
CA GLU A 382 -48.97 -37.97 -30.69
C GLU A 382 -47.70 -38.84 -30.76
N LEU A 383 -47.85 -40.11 -31.16
CA LEU A 383 -46.74 -41.02 -31.35
C LEU A 383 -45.79 -40.51 -32.46
N GLN A 384 -46.32 -40.12 -33.62
CA GLN A 384 -45.54 -39.52 -34.72
C GLN A 384 -44.76 -38.30 -34.26
N ASN A 385 -45.41 -37.37 -33.55
CA ASN A 385 -44.75 -36.16 -33.06
C ASN A 385 -43.60 -36.47 -32.09
N ARG A 386 -43.75 -37.50 -31.25
CA ARG A 386 -42.74 -37.90 -30.25
C ARG A 386 -41.62 -38.76 -30.82
N SER A 387 -41.90 -39.54 -31.85
CA SER A 387 -40.94 -40.43 -32.50
C SER A 387 -40.13 -39.73 -33.58
N SER A 388 -40.72 -38.74 -34.26
CA SER A 388 -40.07 -38.07 -35.38
C SER A 388 -38.74 -37.44 -34.97
N GLY A 389 -37.67 -37.84 -35.65
CA GLY A 389 -36.33 -37.32 -35.36
C GLY A 389 -35.67 -37.93 -34.11
N LEU A 390 -36.19 -39.04 -33.60
CA LEU A 390 -35.60 -39.78 -32.49
C LEU A 390 -34.14 -40.18 -32.81
N GLY A 391 -33.91 -40.74 -34.00
CA GLY A 391 -32.56 -41.17 -34.40
C GLY A 391 -31.54 -40.02 -34.41
N VAL A 392 -31.94 -38.85 -34.92
CA VAL A 392 -31.11 -37.64 -34.94
C VAL A 392 -30.81 -37.15 -33.53
N THR A 393 -31.82 -37.12 -32.67
CA THR A 393 -31.71 -36.65 -31.28
C THR A 393 -30.77 -37.53 -30.46
N VAL A 394 -30.96 -38.85 -30.52
CA VAL A 394 -30.11 -39.82 -29.79
C VAL A 394 -28.67 -39.77 -30.31
N SER A 395 -28.47 -39.73 -31.63
CA SER A 395 -27.12 -39.63 -32.21
C SER A 395 -26.39 -38.36 -31.75
N SER A 396 -27.10 -37.24 -31.67
CA SER A 396 -26.56 -35.97 -31.16
C SER A 396 -26.17 -36.07 -29.68
N ILE A 397 -27.00 -36.72 -28.86
CA ILE A 397 -26.72 -36.96 -27.43
C ILE A 397 -25.47 -37.83 -27.25
N ILE A 398 -25.37 -38.96 -27.96
CA ILE A 398 -24.21 -39.86 -27.88
C ILE A 398 -22.93 -39.13 -28.32
N SER A 399 -22.98 -38.39 -29.43
CA SER A 399 -21.84 -37.60 -29.92
C SER A 399 -21.40 -36.52 -28.92
N SER A 400 -22.36 -35.87 -28.26
CA SER A 400 -22.09 -34.86 -27.22
C SER A 400 -21.46 -35.49 -25.98
N LEU A 401 -21.99 -36.65 -25.54
CA LEU A 401 -21.43 -37.43 -24.44
C LEU A 401 -20.01 -37.92 -24.76
N ASP A 402 -19.73 -38.39 -25.98
CA ASP A 402 -18.40 -38.80 -26.40
C ASP A 402 -17.40 -37.65 -26.42
N SER A 403 -17.85 -36.46 -26.82
CA SER A 403 -17.01 -35.27 -26.82
C SER A 403 -16.70 -34.82 -25.39
N ALA A 404 -17.70 -34.83 -24.49
CA ALA A 404 -17.50 -34.53 -23.07
C ALA A 404 -16.61 -35.56 -22.38
N GLN A 405 -16.84 -36.86 -22.62
CA GLN A 405 -16.06 -37.97 -22.08
C GLN A 405 -14.59 -37.86 -22.50
N ARG A 406 -14.31 -37.63 -23.78
CA ARG A 406 -12.94 -37.44 -24.28
C ARG A 406 -12.25 -36.22 -23.68
N PHE A 407 -12.98 -35.12 -23.50
CA PHE A 407 -12.42 -33.93 -22.86
C PHE A 407 -12.06 -34.18 -21.39
N ILE A 408 -12.93 -34.89 -20.65
CA ILE A 408 -12.65 -35.24 -19.26
C ILE A 408 -11.40 -36.13 -19.19
N VAL A 409 -11.35 -37.22 -19.95
CA VAL A 409 -10.24 -38.18 -19.87
C VAL A 409 -8.91 -37.57 -20.35
N ASN A 410 -8.92 -36.86 -21.48
CA ASN A 410 -7.66 -36.45 -22.12
C ASN A 410 -7.18 -35.05 -21.71
N ASN A 411 -8.09 -34.14 -21.36
CA ASN A 411 -7.74 -32.72 -21.19
C ASN A 411 -7.81 -32.26 -19.73
N ILE A 412 -8.70 -32.80 -18.89
CA ILE A 412 -8.96 -32.25 -17.55
C ILE A 412 -7.69 -32.23 -16.68
N SER A 413 -6.89 -33.30 -16.71
CA SER A 413 -5.66 -33.43 -15.93
C SER A 413 -4.67 -32.31 -16.27
N SER A 414 -4.42 -32.10 -17.57
CA SER A 414 -3.53 -31.04 -18.05
C SER A 414 -4.01 -29.64 -17.66
N ILE A 415 -5.33 -29.42 -17.72
CA ILE A 415 -5.96 -28.16 -17.31
C ILE A 415 -5.79 -27.92 -15.81
N ILE A 416 -5.99 -28.95 -14.98
CA ILE A 416 -5.83 -28.85 -13.53
C ILE A 416 -4.38 -28.53 -13.18
N VAL A 417 -3.40 -29.21 -13.78
CA VAL A 417 -1.98 -28.93 -13.57
C VAL A 417 -1.63 -27.49 -13.98
N MET A 418 -2.10 -27.04 -15.16
CA MET A 418 -1.89 -25.69 -15.64
C MET A 418 -2.49 -24.62 -14.71
N GLN A 419 -3.74 -24.80 -14.28
CA GLN A 419 -4.41 -23.83 -13.39
C GLN A 419 -3.78 -23.83 -11.99
N SER A 420 -3.41 -25.00 -11.47
CA SER A 420 -2.66 -25.13 -10.21
C SER A 420 -1.34 -24.36 -10.27
N LYS A 421 -0.57 -24.50 -11.35
CA LYS A 421 0.69 -23.76 -11.55
C LYS A 421 0.47 -22.24 -11.64
N LYS A 422 -0.59 -21.79 -12.33
CA LYS A 422 -0.96 -20.37 -12.41
C LYS A 422 -1.31 -19.80 -11.03
N TYR A 423 -2.09 -20.53 -10.24
CA TYR A 423 -2.43 -20.15 -8.86
C TYR A 423 -1.19 -20.12 -7.96
N GLY A 424 -0.32 -21.12 -8.06
CA GLY A 424 0.98 -21.17 -7.38
C GLY A 424 1.86 -19.97 -7.66
N ASN A 425 2.01 -19.61 -8.94
CA ASN A 425 2.77 -18.44 -9.37
C ASN A 425 2.18 -17.13 -8.81
N ALA A 426 0.85 -17.03 -8.69
CA ALA A 426 0.20 -15.87 -8.08
C ALA A 426 0.53 -15.75 -6.59
N ILE A 427 0.44 -16.84 -5.82
CA ILE A 427 0.84 -16.87 -4.40
C ILE A 427 2.32 -16.50 -4.25
N LEU A 428 3.20 -17.08 -5.07
CA LEU A 428 4.61 -16.74 -5.10
C LEU A 428 4.83 -15.25 -5.40
N GLY A 429 4.06 -14.68 -6.33
CA GLY A 429 4.10 -13.25 -6.64
C GLY A 429 3.81 -12.38 -5.42
N TYR A 430 2.73 -12.67 -4.68
CA TYR A 430 2.42 -11.95 -3.44
C TYR A 430 3.53 -12.09 -2.40
N PHE A 431 4.10 -13.28 -2.28
CA PHE A 431 5.16 -13.52 -1.33
C PHE A 431 6.47 -12.78 -1.68
N LYS A 432 6.83 -12.74 -2.97
CA LYS A 432 7.96 -11.94 -3.47
C LYS A 432 7.81 -10.47 -3.16
N LEU A 433 6.61 -9.92 -3.41
CA LEU A 433 6.29 -8.53 -3.10
C LEU A 433 6.40 -8.25 -1.61
N TYR A 434 5.92 -9.17 -0.77
CA TYR A 434 6.05 -9.05 0.68
C TYR A 434 7.51 -9.04 1.14
N LEU A 435 8.34 -9.99 0.68
CA LEU A 435 9.77 -10.02 1.02
C LEU A 435 10.50 -8.77 0.55
N GLN A 436 10.19 -8.28 -0.65
CA GLN A 436 10.76 -7.03 -1.17
C GLN A 436 10.34 -5.84 -0.30
N TRP A 437 9.07 -5.78 0.11
CA TRP A 437 8.58 -4.75 1.01
C TRP A 437 9.25 -4.83 2.38
N VAL A 438 9.45 -6.02 2.95
CA VAL A 438 10.19 -6.22 4.21
C VAL A 438 11.63 -5.73 4.07
N LYS A 439 12.32 -6.11 2.99
CA LYS A 439 13.69 -5.66 2.71
C LYS A 439 13.78 -4.13 2.69
N VAL A 440 12.97 -3.48 1.85
CA VAL A 440 12.95 -2.00 1.74
C VAL A 440 12.57 -1.35 3.06
N SER A 441 11.60 -1.92 3.78
CA SER A 441 11.16 -1.38 5.07
C SER A 441 12.30 -1.42 6.08
N ILE A 442 13.04 -2.52 6.21
CA ILE A 442 14.14 -2.61 7.17
C ILE A 442 15.33 -1.73 6.74
N THR A 443 15.67 -1.70 5.45
CA THR A 443 16.84 -0.94 4.99
C THR A 443 16.61 0.57 4.97
N GLU A 444 15.41 1.03 4.61
CA GLU A 444 15.15 2.45 4.32
C GLU A 444 14.18 3.13 5.29
N ARG A 445 13.22 2.41 5.91
CA ARG A 445 12.09 3.03 6.61
C ARG A 445 12.05 2.78 8.12
N ILE A 446 12.54 1.63 8.57
CA ILE A 446 12.57 1.25 9.99
C ILE A 446 13.73 1.98 10.67
N ALA A 447 13.47 2.48 11.89
CA ALA A 447 14.40 3.29 12.67
C ALA A 447 14.92 4.49 11.85
N ALA A 448 14.03 5.40 11.48
CA ALA A 448 14.41 6.66 10.85
C ALA A 448 15.46 7.41 11.69
N CYS A 449 16.58 7.81 11.08
CA CYS A 449 17.69 8.43 11.83
C CYS A 449 17.53 9.94 12.03
N LYS A 450 16.49 10.57 11.48
CA LYS A 450 16.29 12.03 11.60
C LYS A 450 16.31 12.57 13.03
N PRO A 451 15.74 11.91 14.05
CA PRO A 451 15.81 12.37 15.43
C PRO A 451 17.25 12.60 15.92
N VAL A 452 18.21 11.77 15.51
CA VAL A 452 19.63 11.89 15.86
C VAL A 452 20.22 13.21 15.33
N ALA A 453 20.01 13.50 14.05
CA ALA A 453 20.49 14.75 13.46
C ALA A 453 19.80 15.97 14.09
N THR A 454 18.50 15.88 14.39
CA THR A 454 17.74 16.94 15.05
C THR A 454 18.24 17.20 16.48
N ALA A 455 18.53 16.15 17.25
CA ALA A 455 19.08 16.27 18.59
C ALA A 455 20.45 16.95 18.57
N LEU A 456 21.34 16.55 17.66
CA LEU A 456 22.65 17.18 17.48
C LEU A 456 22.54 18.65 17.05
N ASP A 457 21.67 18.97 16.07
CA ASP A 457 21.44 20.34 15.62
C ASP A 457 20.85 21.20 16.77
N SER A 458 19.94 20.64 17.56
CA SER A 458 19.37 21.33 18.73
C SER A 458 20.42 21.59 19.81
N ALA A 459 21.32 20.63 20.03
CA ALA A 459 22.39 20.70 21.03
C ALA A 459 23.46 21.73 20.68
N VAL A 460 24.02 21.61 19.48
CA VAL A 460 25.23 22.34 19.09
C VAL A 460 24.85 23.66 18.42
N ASP A 461 24.06 23.61 17.35
CA ASP A 461 23.76 24.81 16.57
C ASP A 461 22.80 25.73 17.33
N VAL A 462 21.65 25.22 17.78
CA VAL A 462 20.63 26.05 18.43
C VAL A 462 21.06 26.47 19.85
N PHE A 463 21.41 25.51 20.69
CA PHE A 463 21.64 25.79 22.10
C PHE A 463 23.04 26.34 22.39
N LEU A 464 24.11 25.64 22.00
CA LEU A 464 25.47 26.10 22.29
C LEU A 464 25.81 27.34 21.46
N CYS A 465 25.67 27.27 20.14
CA CYS A 465 26.15 28.33 19.25
C CYS A 465 25.24 29.56 19.27
N ASN A 466 23.96 29.41 18.98
CA ASN A 466 23.06 30.57 18.86
C ASN A 466 22.60 31.14 20.20
N TYR A 467 22.32 30.31 21.22
CA TYR A 467 21.79 30.82 22.51
C TYR A 467 22.87 31.24 23.52
N ILE A 468 24.06 30.62 23.49
CA ILE A 468 25.15 30.91 24.43
C ILE A 468 26.27 31.72 23.79
N VAL A 469 26.86 31.21 22.70
CA VAL A 469 28.11 31.75 22.14
C VAL A 469 27.87 33.06 21.40
N GLU A 470 26.86 33.15 20.53
CA GLU A 470 26.54 34.37 19.78
C GLU A 470 26.29 35.59 20.69
N PRO A 471 25.40 35.54 21.71
CA PRO A 471 25.20 36.67 22.62
C PRO A 471 26.44 37.02 23.42
N MET A 472 27.23 36.03 23.84
CA MET A 472 28.48 36.26 24.56
C MET A 472 29.51 36.94 23.66
N ASN A 473 29.55 36.57 22.38
CA ASN A 473 30.40 37.19 21.37
C ASN A 473 30.00 38.64 21.10
N LEU A 474 28.71 38.91 20.96
CA LEU A 474 28.20 40.26 20.83
C LEU A 474 28.52 41.12 22.07
N PHE A 475 28.40 40.53 23.26
CA PHE A 475 28.62 41.20 24.53
C PHE A 475 30.08 41.66 24.70
N TRP A 476 31.06 40.76 24.55
CA TRP A 476 32.47 41.13 24.70
C TRP A 476 32.92 42.07 23.59
N PHE A 477 32.40 41.90 22.36
CA PHE A 477 32.72 42.79 21.25
C PHE A 477 32.23 44.22 21.51
N GLY A 478 31.00 44.37 22.02
CA GLY A 478 30.44 45.68 22.38
C GLY A 478 31.20 46.38 23.51
N ILE A 479 31.42 45.69 24.63
CA ILE A 479 32.15 46.25 25.78
C ILE A 479 33.62 46.47 25.44
N GLY A 480 34.25 45.55 24.72
CA GLY A 480 35.63 45.66 24.28
C GLY A 480 35.82 46.90 23.41
N THR A 481 34.93 47.11 22.45
CA THR A 481 34.95 48.31 21.60
C THR A 481 34.79 49.58 22.44
N ALA A 482 33.81 49.63 23.35
CA ALA A 482 33.64 50.78 24.24
C ALA A 482 34.89 51.05 25.09
N THR A 483 35.52 50.00 25.62
CA THR A 483 36.71 50.09 26.47
C THR A 483 37.92 50.60 25.70
N VAL A 484 38.10 50.19 24.44
CA VAL A 484 39.15 50.72 23.56
C VAL A 484 38.94 52.22 23.32
N PHE A 485 37.70 52.68 23.10
CA PHE A 485 37.38 54.10 22.92
C PHE A 485 37.50 54.93 24.21
N LEU A 486 37.44 54.32 25.40
CA LEU A 486 37.70 55.03 26.66
C LEU A 486 39.15 55.55 26.74
N ILE A 487 40.12 54.87 26.14
CA ILE A 487 41.53 55.28 26.18
C ILE A 487 41.76 56.67 25.56
N PRO A 488 41.43 56.92 24.27
CA PRO A 488 41.54 58.26 23.71
C PRO A 488 40.59 59.25 24.39
N ALA A 489 39.40 58.81 24.82
CA ALA A 489 38.47 59.69 25.55
C ALA A 489 39.08 60.23 26.86
N ILE A 490 39.80 59.40 27.62
CA ILE A 490 40.53 59.83 28.83
C ILE A 490 41.57 60.89 28.48
N ILE A 491 42.37 60.68 27.43
CA ILE A 491 43.42 61.62 27.01
C ILE A 491 42.80 62.98 26.66
N PHE A 492 41.76 63.00 25.83
CA PHE A 492 41.06 64.23 25.46
C PHE A 492 40.39 64.88 26.67
N ALA A 493 39.73 64.11 27.54
CA ALA A 493 39.07 64.62 28.73
C ALA A 493 40.05 65.30 29.70
N VAL A 494 41.23 64.71 29.95
CA VAL A 494 42.26 65.32 30.80
C VAL A 494 42.79 66.62 30.18
N LYS A 495 43.05 66.63 28.87
CA LYS A 495 43.53 67.84 28.17
C LYS A 495 42.48 68.95 28.18
N LEU A 496 41.23 68.63 27.86
CA LEU A 496 40.12 69.59 27.86
C LEU A 496 39.80 70.10 29.27
N ALA A 497 39.87 69.24 30.29
CA ALA A 497 39.64 69.65 31.67
C ALA A 497 40.60 70.75 32.13
N LYS A 498 41.85 70.76 31.66
CA LYS A 498 42.82 71.85 31.92
C LYS A 498 42.33 73.21 31.39
N TYR A 499 41.57 73.23 30.30
CA TYR A 499 41.01 74.46 29.71
C TYR A 499 39.66 74.87 30.29
N TYR A 500 38.92 73.95 30.92
CA TYR A 500 37.59 74.23 31.45
C TYR A 500 37.58 74.48 32.97
N ARG A 501 38.45 73.83 33.74
CA ARG A 501 38.47 73.95 35.21
C ARG A 501 39.05 75.28 35.67
N ARG A 502 38.44 75.91 36.68
CA ARG A 502 38.99 77.09 37.35
C ARG A 502 40.19 76.65 38.21
N MET A 503 41.30 77.37 38.15
CA MET A 503 42.50 77.11 38.94
C MET A 503 42.60 78.11 40.10
N ASP A 504 43.22 77.71 41.21
CA ASP A 504 43.35 78.57 42.41
C ASP A 504 44.48 79.60 42.28
N SER A 505 45.45 79.36 41.38
CA SER A 505 46.53 80.27 41.06
C SER A 505 46.82 80.27 39.55
N GLU A 506 47.33 81.39 39.05
CA GLU A 506 47.84 81.54 37.69
C GLU A 506 49.32 81.91 37.72
N ASP A 507 50.11 81.31 36.83
CA ASP A 507 51.54 81.64 36.70
C ASP A 507 51.66 83.03 36.06
N VAL A 508 52.25 83.99 36.79
CA VAL A 508 52.61 85.31 36.26
C VAL A 508 53.92 85.16 35.51
N TYR A 509 53.90 85.35 34.20
CA TYR A 509 55.13 85.51 33.41
C TYR A 509 55.52 86.99 33.42
N ASP A 510 56.66 87.32 34.04
CA ASP A 510 57.23 88.67 33.96
C ASP A 510 57.72 88.94 32.52
N ASP A 511 57.04 89.85 31.82
CA ASP A 511 57.54 90.44 30.58
C ASP A 511 58.76 91.34 30.91
N SER A 512 59.95 90.75 30.95
CA SER A 512 61.20 91.50 31.02
C SER A 512 61.49 92.15 29.67
N SER A 513 61.11 93.42 29.54
CA SER A 513 61.54 94.34 28.50
C SER A 513 63.03 94.66 28.63
N VAL A 514 63.90 93.85 28.03
CA VAL A 514 65.30 94.22 27.80
C VAL A 514 65.40 94.98 26.49
N SER A 515 65.30 96.30 26.57
CA SER A 515 65.77 97.21 25.51
C SER A 515 67.29 97.35 25.61
N GLU A 516 68.05 96.46 24.97
CA GLU A 516 69.49 96.68 24.75
C GLU A 516 69.74 97.08 23.29
N THR A 517 69.87 98.39 23.10
CA THR A 517 70.48 99.02 21.94
C THR A 517 71.96 98.64 21.84
N TRP A 518 72.31 97.97 20.74
CA TRP A 518 73.69 97.66 20.36
C TRP A 518 74.48 98.93 19.99
N ARG A 519 75.63 99.15 20.64
CA ARG A 519 76.73 99.99 20.10
C ARG A 519 77.95 99.11 19.88
N LEU A 520 78.41 99.06 18.63
CA LEU A 520 79.70 98.52 18.20
C LEU A 520 80.76 99.63 18.28
N THR A 521 81.86 99.35 18.97
CA THR A 521 83.20 99.90 18.70
C THR A 521 84.23 98.82 19.01
N LEU A 522 85.18 98.66 18.08
CA LEU A 522 86.21 97.62 17.96
C LEU A 522 86.85 97.11 19.26
#